data_AF-A0A945A8E8-F1
#
_entry.id   AF-A0A945A8E8-F1
#
_cell.length_a   1.000
_cell.length_b   1.000
_cell.length_c   1.000
_cell.angle_alpha   90.00
_cell.angle_beta   90.00
_cell.angle_gamma   90.00
#
_symmetry.space_group_name_H-M   'P 1'
#
loop_
_entity.id
_entity.type
_entity.pdbx_description
1 polymer ?
#
loop_
_entity_poly.entity_id
_entity_poly.type
_entity_poly.pdbx_seq_one_letter_code
_entity_poly.pdbx_strand_id
1 'polypeptide(L)'
;MSTHRYLTALPQGKNQVSLSWRFFSTDAPDAPFHIERRRPNDTWQQITETPITQSTDFQDQTPKPTEYEYRVLQNGTPSEAVNVDSSKNPSNLAIEFPLQYKPELFPVRSATGDLENNGQFGFVVVETEQDLIYVCAYSHSGKLLWKYDTKLPARGGWDGRTYHVPITVRDINNDG
;
A
#
# COMPACT_ATOMS: atom_id res chain seq x y z
N MET A 1 15.12 -11.28 9.15
CA MET A 1 14.63 -10.66 7.91
C MET A 1 13.67 -9.56 8.32
N SER A 2 13.72 -8.38 7.70
CA SER A 2 12.74 -7.30 7.97
C SER A 2 11.36 -7.81 7.58
N THR A 3 10.41 -7.86 8.52
CA THR A 3 9.04 -8.26 8.22
C THR A 3 8.32 -7.04 7.63
N HIS A 4 7.85 -7.13 6.39
CA HIS A 4 7.08 -6.06 5.77
C HIS A 4 5.69 -6.00 6.40
N ARG A 5 5.39 -4.97 7.20
CA ARG A 5 4.15 -4.85 8.00
C ARG A 5 3.06 -4.03 7.33
N TYR A 6 3.26 -3.58 6.10
CA TYR A 6 2.36 -2.68 5.38
C TYR A 6 2.05 -1.42 6.21
N LEU A 7 3.09 -0.88 6.85
CA LEU A 7 3.00 0.35 7.62
C LEU A 7 2.61 1.50 6.69
N THR A 8 1.52 2.16 7.05
CA THR A 8 1.06 3.38 6.40
C THR A 8 1.17 4.54 7.39
N ALA A 9 1.58 5.71 6.91
CA ALA A 9 1.55 6.96 7.66
C ALA A 9 0.83 8.05 6.87
N LEU A 10 -0.15 8.70 7.49
CA LEU A 10 -0.98 9.71 6.85
C LEU A 10 -0.96 11.02 7.65
N PRO A 11 -0.79 12.19 7.00
CA PRO A 11 -0.94 13.47 7.67
C PRO A 11 -2.40 13.64 8.09
N GLN A 12 -2.62 14.12 9.32
CA GLN A 12 -3.93 14.40 9.90
C GLN A 12 -4.18 15.91 10.07
N GLY A 13 -3.29 16.74 9.53
CA GLY A 13 -3.28 18.19 9.75
C GLY A 13 -2.83 18.56 11.16
N LYS A 14 -2.66 19.86 11.42
CA LYS A 14 -2.12 20.39 12.70
C LYS A 14 -0.80 19.71 13.10
N ASN A 15 0.02 19.34 12.12
CA ASN A 15 1.28 18.63 12.28
C ASN A 15 1.15 17.21 12.85
N GLN A 16 -0.04 16.60 12.84
CA GLN A 16 -0.25 15.25 13.37
C GLN A 16 -0.11 14.18 12.28
N VAL A 17 0.34 12.99 12.67
CA VAL A 17 0.46 11.83 11.78
C VAL A 17 -0.28 10.65 12.39
N SER A 18 -1.10 9.97 11.59
CA SER A 18 -1.70 8.68 11.94
C SER A 18 -0.92 7.56 11.28
N LEU A 19 -0.62 6.51 12.03
CA LEU A 19 0.05 5.31 11.58
C LEU A 19 -0.85 4.10 11.76
N SER A 20 -0.77 3.14 10.83
CA SER A 20 -1.38 1.82 10.97
C SER A 20 -0.54 0.76 10.27
N TRP A 21 -0.53 -0.46 10.81
CA TRP A 21 0.22 -1.60 10.29
C TRP A 21 -0.56 -2.90 10.43
N ARG A 22 -0.07 -3.99 9.82
CA ARG A 22 -0.68 -5.32 9.94
C ARG A 22 -0.23 -6.04 11.21
N PHE A 23 -1.22 -6.64 11.87
CA PHE A 23 -1.04 -7.77 12.77
C PHE A 23 -1.10 -9.07 11.95
N PHE A 24 -0.12 -9.95 12.10
CA PHE A 24 -0.08 -11.22 11.38
C PHE A 24 -0.63 -12.37 12.21
N SER A 25 -1.13 -13.41 11.54
CA SER A 25 -1.58 -14.63 12.21
C SER A 25 -0.48 -15.37 12.96
N THR A 26 0.79 -15.08 12.64
CA THR A 26 1.98 -15.59 13.32
C THR A 26 2.41 -14.74 14.52
N ASP A 27 1.83 -13.55 14.69
CA ASP A 27 2.13 -12.71 15.85
C ASP A 27 1.45 -13.30 17.10
N ALA A 28 2.13 -13.22 18.25
CA ALA A 28 1.51 -13.57 19.53
C ALA A 28 0.33 -12.60 19.82
N PRO A 29 -0.76 -13.05 20.46
CA PRO A 29 -1.93 -12.20 20.73
C PRO A 29 -1.62 -10.88 21.45
N ASP A 30 -0.56 -10.85 22.25
CA ASP A 30 -0.06 -9.71 23.01
C ASP A 30 1.25 -9.14 22.45
N ALA A 31 1.54 -9.37 21.16
CA ALA A 31 2.78 -8.94 20.53
C ALA A 31 3.03 -7.43 20.74
N PRO A 32 4.20 -7.04 21.31
CA PRO A 32 4.50 -5.65 21.59
C PRO A 32 5.04 -4.92 20.35
N PHE A 33 4.47 -3.75 20.08
CA PHE A 33 4.95 -2.84 19.03
C PHE A 33 5.46 -1.52 19.62
N HIS A 34 6.57 -1.04 19.10
CA HIS A 34 7.05 0.33 19.32
C HIS A 34 7.11 1.10 18.01
N ILE A 35 6.99 2.43 18.08
CA ILE A 35 7.14 3.29 16.91
C ILE A 35 8.46 4.03 17.03
N GLU A 36 9.22 4.02 15.95
CA GLU A 36 10.36 4.91 15.78
C GLU A 36 10.08 5.92 14.67
N ARG A 37 10.62 7.11 14.86
CA ARG A 37 10.54 8.24 13.94
C ARG A 37 11.92 8.85 13.77
N ARG A 38 12.23 9.32 12.56
CA ARG A 38 13.38 10.19 12.29
C ARG A 38 13.06 11.19 11.21
N ARG A 39 13.81 12.28 11.14
CA ARG A 39 13.85 13.10 9.92
C ARG A 39 14.73 12.40 8.88
N PRO A 40 14.61 12.75 7.60
CA PRO A 40 15.52 12.27 6.57
C PRO A 40 16.98 12.44 7.01
N ASN A 41 17.73 11.32 7.02
CA ASN A 41 19.14 11.23 7.41
C ASN A 41 19.46 11.40 8.91
N ASP A 42 18.47 11.56 9.79
CA ASP A 42 18.69 11.56 11.24
C ASP A 42 18.78 10.12 11.81
N THR A 43 19.13 10.01 13.09
CA THR A 43 19.05 8.75 13.84
C THR A 43 17.61 8.42 14.21
N TRP A 44 17.24 7.15 14.16
CA TRP A 44 15.95 6.66 14.64
C TRP A 44 15.76 6.95 16.13
N GLN A 45 14.58 7.44 16.49
CA GLN A 45 14.17 7.69 17.87
C GLN A 45 12.86 6.98 18.15
N GLN A 46 12.81 6.17 19.21
CA GLN A 46 11.56 5.61 19.70
C GLN A 46 10.68 6.72 20.28
N ILE A 47 9.43 6.78 19.85
CA ILE A 47 8.45 7.79 20.28
C ILE A 47 7.35 7.22 21.17
N THR A 48 7.27 5.89 21.32
CA THR A 48 6.38 5.23 22.27
C THR A 48 7.13 4.90 23.56
N GLU A 49 6.57 5.31 24.72
CA GLU A 49 7.14 4.98 26.03
C GLU A 49 6.80 3.54 26.45
N THR A 50 5.54 3.14 26.25
CA THR A 50 5.05 1.78 26.50
C THR A 50 4.82 1.05 25.18
N PRO A 51 4.99 -0.29 25.16
CA PRO A 51 4.66 -1.07 23.98
C PRO A 51 3.15 -1.01 23.69
N ILE A 52 2.80 -0.89 22.42
CA ILE A 52 1.44 -0.97 21.91
C ILE A 52 1.10 -2.46 21.75
N THR A 53 0.13 -2.95 22.51
CA THR A 53 -0.32 -4.37 22.49
C THR A 53 -1.80 -4.55 22.23
N GLN A 54 -2.59 -3.47 22.25
CA GLN A 54 -4.06 -3.50 22.16
C GLN A 54 -4.60 -2.96 20.82
N SER A 55 -3.73 -2.43 19.97
CA SER A 55 -4.09 -1.94 18.64
C SER A 55 -2.92 -2.14 17.65
N THR A 56 -3.19 -1.86 16.38
CA THR A 56 -2.18 -1.79 15.32
C THR A 56 -2.19 -0.43 14.64
N ASP A 57 -2.37 0.59 15.47
CA ASP A 57 -2.34 2.00 15.10
C ASP A 57 -1.60 2.84 16.13
N PHE A 58 -1.18 4.03 15.71
CA PHE A 58 -0.59 5.02 16.59
C PHE A 58 -0.85 6.42 16.04
N GLN A 59 -1.14 7.39 16.91
CA GLN A 59 -1.25 8.80 16.52
C GLN A 59 -0.09 9.58 17.12
N ASP A 60 0.78 10.09 16.25
CA ASP A 60 1.84 11.01 16.63
C ASP A 60 1.27 12.44 16.65
N GLN A 61 1.02 12.95 17.86
CA GLN A 61 0.28 14.20 18.06
C GLN A 61 1.16 15.46 18.05
N THR A 62 2.46 15.31 18.28
CA THR A 62 3.41 16.44 18.44
C THR A 62 4.65 16.40 17.52
N PRO A 63 4.59 15.92 16.26
CA PRO A 63 5.67 16.19 15.31
C PRO A 63 5.88 17.68 15.11
N LYS A 64 7.14 18.08 14.87
CA LYS A 64 7.42 19.40 14.28
C LYS A 64 6.96 19.38 12.81
N PRO A 65 6.56 20.50 12.20
CA PRO A 65 6.11 20.51 10.80
C PRO A 65 7.27 20.24 9.82
N THR A 66 7.43 18.98 9.37
CA THR A 66 8.48 18.57 8.43
C THR A 66 8.24 17.14 7.92
N GLU A 67 9.10 16.69 7.01
CA GLU A 67 9.15 15.32 6.55
C GLU A 67 9.77 14.39 7.61
N TYR A 68 9.15 13.23 7.78
CA TYR A 68 9.59 12.18 8.67
C TYR A 68 9.54 10.82 7.99
N GLU A 69 10.42 9.94 8.43
CA GLU A 69 10.35 8.51 8.21
C GLU A 69 9.87 7.85 9.50
N TYR A 70 8.93 6.92 9.40
CA TYR A 70 8.42 6.13 10.51
C TYR A 70 8.63 4.65 10.25
N ARG A 71 8.87 3.87 11.32
CA ARG A 71 8.87 2.41 11.27
C ARG A 71 8.29 1.82 12.56
N VAL A 72 7.79 0.60 12.47
CA VAL A 72 7.33 -0.18 13.62
C VAL A 72 8.47 -1.12 14.04
N LEU A 73 8.74 -1.19 15.34
CA LEU A 73 9.57 -2.23 15.92
C LEU A 73 8.68 -3.29 16.56
N GLN A 74 8.99 -4.56 16.32
CA GLN A 74 8.44 -5.67 17.09
C GLN A 74 9.61 -6.48 17.66
N ASN A 75 9.69 -6.60 18.98
CA ASN A 75 10.80 -7.28 19.67
C ASN A 75 12.19 -6.81 19.18
N GLY A 76 12.35 -5.50 18.96
CA GLY A 76 13.59 -4.89 18.46
C GLY A 76 13.86 -5.08 16.96
N THR A 77 13.03 -5.82 16.23
CA THR A 77 13.14 -5.98 14.78
C THR A 77 12.33 -4.90 14.06
N PRO A 78 12.95 -4.06 13.21
CA PRO A 78 12.23 -3.04 12.47
C PRO A 78 11.44 -3.62 11.30
N SER A 79 10.30 -2.98 11.00
CA SER A 79 9.58 -3.06 9.74
C SER A 79 10.27 -2.22 8.66
N GLU A 80 9.68 -2.19 7.47
CA GLU A 80 9.90 -1.15 6.48
C GLU A 80 9.63 0.25 7.06
N ALA A 81 10.29 1.25 6.47
CA ALA A 81 10.05 2.65 6.77
C ALA A 81 9.04 3.25 5.78
N VAL A 82 8.21 4.16 6.26
CA VAL A 82 7.28 4.95 5.44
C VAL A 82 7.54 6.45 5.65
N ASN A 83 7.43 7.23 4.57
CA ASN A 83 7.65 8.67 4.59
C ASN A 83 6.33 9.41 4.69
N VAL A 84 6.31 10.48 5.47
CA VAL A 84 5.17 11.41 5.53
C VAL A 84 5.64 12.80 5.92
N ASP A 85 5.05 13.81 5.28
CA ASP A 85 5.25 15.20 5.67
C ASP A 85 4.12 15.63 6.59
N SER A 86 4.44 15.82 7.88
CA SER A 86 3.48 16.18 8.92
C SER A 86 2.83 17.55 8.67
N SER A 87 3.49 18.43 7.91
CA SER A 87 2.99 19.76 7.59
C SER A 87 1.88 19.79 6.54
N LYS A 88 1.60 18.66 5.88
CA LYS A 88 0.58 18.56 4.83
C LYS A 88 -0.83 18.62 5.40
N ASN A 89 -1.76 19.02 4.53
CA ASN A 89 -3.19 18.90 4.81
C ASN A 89 -3.57 17.44 5.09
N PRO A 90 -4.62 17.21 5.89
CA PRO A 90 -5.14 15.86 6.12
C PRO A 90 -5.39 15.13 4.81
N SER A 91 -5.00 13.86 4.73
CA SER A 91 -5.20 13.03 3.54
C SER A 91 -5.50 11.58 3.93
N ASN A 92 -6.39 10.95 3.15
CA ASN A 92 -6.63 9.50 3.21
C ASN A 92 -5.91 8.75 2.07
N LEU A 93 -5.06 9.44 1.32
CA LEU A 93 -4.30 8.87 0.22
C LEU A 93 -2.99 8.27 0.74
N ALA A 94 -2.93 6.94 0.81
CA ALA A 94 -1.76 6.20 1.26
C ALA A 94 -0.77 5.89 0.12
N ILE A 95 -1.30 5.47 -1.03
CA ILE A 95 -0.52 5.08 -2.21
C ILE A 95 -1.17 5.71 -3.44
N GLU A 96 -0.36 6.32 -4.28
CA GLU A 96 -0.75 6.88 -5.56
C GLU A 96 0.30 6.50 -6.61
N PHE A 97 -0.15 6.04 -7.77
CA PHE A 97 0.68 5.83 -8.93
C PHE A 97 -0.12 6.05 -10.22
N PRO A 98 0.54 6.52 -11.30
CA PRO A 98 -0.13 6.65 -12.58
C PRO A 98 -0.41 5.29 -13.20
N LEU A 99 -1.59 5.14 -13.79
CA LEU A 99 -1.90 4.03 -14.69
C LEU A 99 -1.21 4.26 -16.05
N GLN A 100 -1.03 3.19 -16.83
CA GLN A 100 -0.50 3.29 -18.20
C GLN A 100 -1.45 4.05 -19.11
N TYR A 101 -2.74 3.80 -18.93
CA TYR A 101 -3.79 4.38 -19.73
C TYR A 101 -4.79 5.13 -18.86
N LYS A 102 -5.18 6.29 -19.35
CA LYS A 102 -6.32 6.99 -18.78
C LYS A 102 -7.57 6.25 -19.23
N PRO A 103 -8.33 5.61 -18.33
CA PRO A 103 -9.49 4.85 -18.73
C PRO A 103 -10.50 5.78 -19.44
N GLU A 104 -10.80 5.45 -20.70
CA GLU A 104 -11.83 6.16 -21.48
C GLU A 104 -13.24 5.80 -20.99
N LEU A 105 -13.38 4.61 -20.42
CA LEU A 105 -14.61 4.09 -19.82
C LEU A 105 -14.37 3.72 -18.35
N PHE A 106 -15.28 4.12 -17.46
CA PHE A 106 -15.43 3.48 -16.15
C PHE A 106 -16.37 2.29 -16.32
N PRO A 107 -16.02 1.05 -15.93
CA PRO A 107 -15.32 0.71 -14.69
C PRO A 107 -13.93 0.06 -14.86
N VAL A 108 -12.98 0.53 -14.06
CA VAL A 108 -11.71 -0.13 -13.77
C VAL A 108 -12.00 -1.33 -12.85
N ARG A 109 -11.46 -2.51 -13.17
CA ARG A 109 -11.36 -3.62 -12.21
C ARG A 109 -9.93 -3.69 -11.69
N SER A 110 -9.79 -4.00 -10.42
CA SER A 110 -8.49 -4.29 -9.82
C SER A 110 -8.55 -5.58 -9.01
N ALA A 111 -7.44 -6.30 -8.98
CA ALA A 111 -7.17 -7.37 -8.05
C ALA A 111 -5.77 -7.17 -7.47
N THR A 112 -5.50 -7.81 -6.33
CA THR A 112 -4.22 -7.68 -5.62
C THR A 112 -3.63 -9.06 -5.36
N GLY A 113 -2.31 -9.16 -5.36
CA GLY A 113 -1.57 -10.37 -4.99
C GLY A 113 -0.09 -10.08 -4.88
N ASP A 114 0.67 -11.01 -4.31
CA ASP A 114 2.13 -10.92 -4.34
C ASP A 114 2.58 -11.32 -5.75
N LEU A 115 2.95 -10.32 -6.56
CA LEU A 115 3.26 -10.54 -7.98
C LEU A 115 4.76 -10.76 -8.21
N GLU A 116 5.57 -10.56 -7.17
CA GLU A 116 7.04 -10.57 -7.25
C GLU A 116 7.66 -11.50 -6.20
N ASN A 117 6.84 -12.29 -5.47
CA ASN A 117 7.22 -13.17 -4.36
C ASN A 117 8.13 -12.46 -3.34
N ASN A 118 7.71 -11.26 -2.93
CA ASN A 118 8.48 -10.41 -2.03
C ASN A 118 7.72 -10.00 -0.76
N GLY A 119 6.54 -10.58 -0.54
CA GLY A 119 5.63 -10.31 0.57
C GLY A 119 4.81 -9.03 0.41
N GLN A 120 4.98 -8.27 -0.67
CA GLN A 120 4.26 -7.02 -0.94
C GLN A 120 3.21 -7.23 -2.03
N PHE A 121 1.98 -6.80 -1.76
CA PHE A 121 0.93 -6.84 -2.77
C PHE A 121 1.20 -5.83 -3.88
N GLY A 122 1.27 -6.35 -5.10
CA GLY A 122 1.07 -5.60 -6.32
C GLY A 122 -0.41 -5.52 -6.71
N PHE A 123 -0.66 -4.83 -7.81
CA PHE A 123 -1.98 -4.54 -8.33
C PHE A 123 -2.09 -5.03 -9.77
N VAL A 124 -3.12 -5.80 -10.08
CA VAL A 124 -3.52 -6.11 -11.46
C VAL A 124 -4.75 -5.29 -11.79
N VAL A 125 -4.64 -4.44 -12.80
CA VAL A 125 -5.65 -3.42 -13.17
C VAL A 125 -6.11 -3.66 -14.60
N VAL A 126 -7.42 -3.63 -14.81
CA VAL A 126 -8.03 -3.62 -16.13
C VAL A 126 -8.16 -2.18 -16.60
N GLU A 127 -7.47 -1.88 -17.70
CA GLU A 127 -7.38 -0.55 -18.30
C GLU A 127 -7.94 -0.58 -19.73
N THR A 128 -8.26 0.60 -20.27
CA THR A 128 -8.80 0.75 -21.63
C THR A 128 -8.06 1.83 -22.40
N GLU A 129 -7.76 1.55 -23.66
CA GLU A 129 -7.14 2.48 -24.61
C GLU A 129 -7.68 2.16 -26.01
N GLN A 130 -8.13 3.17 -26.76
CA GLN A 130 -8.56 3.01 -28.16
C GLN A 130 -9.62 1.90 -28.36
N ASP A 131 -10.61 1.85 -27.47
CA ASP A 131 -11.67 0.83 -27.44
C ASP A 131 -11.17 -0.62 -27.26
N LEU A 132 -9.95 -0.83 -26.76
CA LEU A 132 -9.41 -2.15 -26.40
C LEU A 132 -9.18 -2.28 -24.89
N ILE A 133 -9.29 -3.51 -24.38
CA ILE A 133 -9.01 -3.85 -22.99
C ILE A 133 -7.58 -4.36 -22.82
N TYR A 134 -6.89 -3.76 -21.86
CA TYR A 134 -5.57 -4.19 -21.38
C TYR A 134 -5.65 -4.64 -19.92
N VAL A 135 -4.84 -5.63 -19.57
CA VAL A 135 -4.59 -6.02 -18.18
C VAL A 135 -3.15 -5.64 -17.85
N CYS A 136 -2.96 -4.75 -16.90
CA CYS A 136 -1.66 -4.24 -16.48
C CYS A 136 -1.36 -4.70 -15.05
N ALA A 137 -0.13 -5.15 -14.79
CA ALA A 137 0.33 -5.44 -13.45
C ALA A 137 1.33 -4.39 -12.97
N TYR A 138 1.17 -3.98 -11.74
CA TYR A 138 1.99 -3.00 -11.05
C TYR A 138 2.55 -3.59 -9.76
N SER A 139 3.79 -3.25 -9.42
CA SER A 139 4.35 -3.52 -8.10
C SER A 139 3.59 -2.75 -7.02
N HIS A 140 3.92 -3.01 -5.75
CA HIS A 140 3.38 -2.25 -4.62
C HIS A 140 3.61 -0.72 -4.74
N SER A 141 4.74 -0.32 -5.35
CA SER A 141 5.11 1.08 -5.58
C SER A 141 4.57 1.67 -6.88
N GLY A 142 3.76 0.92 -7.64
CA GLY A 142 3.20 1.39 -8.91
C GLY A 142 4.11 1.26 -10.12
N LYS A 143 5.24 0.53 -10.02
CA LYS A 143 6.08 0.23 -11.18
C LYS A 143 5.36 -0.78 -12.07
N LEU A 144 5.22 -0.49 -13.36
CA LEU A 144 4.68 -1.46 -14.32
C LEU A 144 5.59 -2.70 -14.39
N LEU A 145 4.99 -3.87 -14.14
CA LEU A 145 5.64 -5.18 -14.24
C LEU A 145 5.43 -5.77 -15.64
N TRP A 146 4.18 -5.82 -16.09
CA TRP A 146 3.82 -6.31 -17.42
C TRP A 146 2.48 -5.75 -17.88
N LYS A 147 2.23 -5.88 -19.19
CA LYS A 147 0.98 -5.54 -19.86
C LYS A 147 0.53 -6.72 -20.73
N TYR A 148 -0.75 -7.04 -20.67
CA TYR A 148 -1.40 -8.02 -21.53
C TYR A 148 -2.51 -7.36 -22.33
N ASP A 149 -2.46 -7.51 -23.65
CA ASP A 149 -3.50 -7.05 -24.57
C ASP A 149 -4.52 -8.18 -24.77
N THR A 150 -5.76 -7.95 -24.34
CA THR A 150 -6.80 -8.99 -24.42
C THR A 150 -7.36 -9.17 -25.82
N LYS A 151 -7.13 -8.20 -26.73
CA LYS A 151 -7.79 -8.08 -28.04
C LYS A 151 -9.32 -7.99 -27.96
N LEU A 152 -9.87 -7.74 -26.78
CA LEU A 152 -11.30 -7.58 -26.57
C LEU A 152 -11.69 -6.10 -26.59
N PRO A 153 -12.87 -5.77 -27.12
CA PRO A 153 -13.36 -4.41 -27.14
C PRO A 153 -13.66 -3.91 -25.72
N ALA A 154 -13.37 -2.65 -25.42
CA ALA A 154 -13.68 -2.02 -24.14
C ALA A 154 -15.19 -2.00 -23.87
N ARG A 155 -15.99 -2.03 -24.95
CA ARG A 155 -17.45 -2.12 -24.92
C ARG A 155 -17.88 -3.53 -25.29
N GLY A 156 -18.48 -4.24 -24.35
CA GLY A 156 -19.07 -5.55 -24.60
C GLY A 156 -20.25 -5.83 -23.66
N GLY A 157 -21.04 -6.86 -23.97
CA GLY A 157 -22.25 -7.20 -23.22
C GLY A 157 -23.44 -6.26 -23.51
N TRP A 158 -24.55 -6.48 -22.80
CA TRP A 158 -25.80 -5.71 -22.99
C TRP A 158 -25.69 -4.27 -22.46
N ASP A 159 -24.79 -4.00 -21.50
CA ASP A 159 -24.66 -2.69 -20.84
C ASP A 159 -23.50 -1.82 -21.36
N GLY A 160 -22.75 -2.31 -22.35
CA GLY A 160 -21.63 -1.60 -22.98
C GLY A 160 -20.42 -1.39 -22.08
N ARG A 161 -20.28 -2.18 -20.99
CA ARG A 161 -19.18 -2.06 -20.02
C ARG A 161 -18.07 -3.08 -20.25
N THR A 162 -16.94 -2.87 -19.57
CA THR A 162 -15.75 -3.74 -19.58
C THR A 162 -15.93 -5.04 -18.79
N TYR A 163 -17.16 -5.39 -18.38
CA TYR A 163 -17.37 -6.46 -17.41
C TYR A 163 -17.13 -7.88 -17.91
N HIS A 164 -16.99 -8.08 -19.22
CA HIS A 164 -16.80 -9.37 -19.85
C HIS A 164 -15.36 -9.92 -19.73
N VAL A 165 -14.45 -9.19 -19.07
CA VAL A 165 -13.11 -9.65 -18.70
C VAL A 165 -13.02 -9.83 -17.17
N PRO A 166 -13.34 -11.01 -16.63
CA PRO A 166 -13.09 -11.30 -15.22
C PRO A 166 -11.59 -11.48 -14.99
N ILE A 167 -11.10 -10.99 -13.85
CA ILE A 167 -9.72 -11.20 -13.40
C ILE A 167 -9.72 -11.83 -12.01
N THR A 168 -8.81 -12.78 -11.80
CA THR A 168 -8.50 -13.37 -10.50
C THR A 168 -6.99 -13.38 -10.34
N VAL A 169 -6.50 -12.91 -9.19
CA VAL A 169 -5.09 -12.97 -8.83
C VAL A 169 -4.96 -13.87 -7.62
N ARG A 170 -4.18 -14.94 -7.77
CA ARG A 170 -3.94 -15.93 -6.73
C ARG A 170 -2.67 -16.70 -7.07
N ASP A 171 -1.92 -17.06 -6.05
CA ASP A 171 -0.94 -18.14 -6.12
C ASP A 171 -1.69 -19.48 -6.26
N ILE A 172 -1.76 -20.00 -7.50
CA ILE A 172 -2.55 -21.20 -7.83
C ILE A 172 -1.77 -22.48 -7.53
N ASN A 173 -0.44 -22.43 -7.68
CA ASN A 173 0.47 -23.56 -7.52
C ASN A 173 1.19 -23.58 -6.17
N ASN A 174 0.95 -22.60 -5.29
CA ASN A 174 1.56 -22.44 -3.97
C ASN A 174 3.09 -22.31 -4.02
N ASP A 175 3.64 -21.62 -5.03
CA ASP A 175 5.09 -21.35 -5.12
C ASP A 175 5.52 -20.01 -4.51
N GLY A 176 4.55 -19.23 -4.01
CA GLY A 176 4.78 -17.90 -3.45
C GLY A 176 4.66 -16.83 -4.51
#